data_AF-A0A947NJL1-F1
#
_entry.id   AF-A0A947NJL1-F1
#
_cell.length_a   1.000
_cell.length_b   1.000
_cell.length_c   1.000
_cell.angle_alpha   90.00
_cell.angle_beta   90.00
_cell.angle_gamma   90.00
#
_symmetry.space_group_name_H-M   'P 1'
#
loop_
_entity.id
_entity.type
_entity.pdbx_description
1 polymer ?
#
loop_
_entity_poly.entity_id
_entity_poly.type
_entity_poly.pdbx_seq_one_letter_code
_entity_poly.pdbx_strand_id
1 'polypeptide(L)'
;VLPPSHQFLPKSKEIHTDLTALRKFIISLDLSRTKVQELSYDISNNEKLDVFITPKDGFFEPRDVTTSASSYEYDLIIVIDSPDLEALGKVYDDNTEFFYHTPIINIDHNPANEYFGEINIIDLVATSISEIVFEFIKELKGGAVDEYIATSLLTGIISKTKSFQSTTVTPKSLAISSYLVENGARRDDIIKNLYRTKAISTLKLWGRALARLKTDYQDRVVWSLLNKQDFQKSGASEESLEGVVDELIINTPKAEVVILLYEREDGIKVIVSTTKAVDGFLAFKEFRPTGTRNFTRFLIKGRDLLGAEKIVLEVIKKFLHK
;
A
#
# COMPACT_ATOMS: atom_id res chain seq x y z
N VAL A 1 2.21 7.89 -3.06
CA VAL A 1 3.43 8.17 -2.25
C VAL A 1 3.74 6.95 -1.40
N LEU A 2 4.98 6.46 -1.43
CA LEU A 2 5.37 5.30 -0.62
C LEU A 2 5.32 5.60 0.90
N PRO A 3 4.96 4.62 1.74
CA PRO A 3 5.03 4.76 3.19
C PRO A 3 6.45 5.11 3.66
N PRO A 4 6.63 5.82 4.80
CA PRO A 4 7.95 6.19 5.31
C PRO A 4 8.94 5.03 5.42
N SER A 5 8.46 3.85 5.82
CA SER A 5 9.27 2.63 5.95
C SER A 5 9.82 2.08 4.62
N HIS A 6 9.35 2.59 3.47
CA HIS A 6 9.76 2.16 2.13
C HIS A 6 10.52 3.26 1.37
N GLN A 7 10.69 4.45 1.94
CA GLN A 7 11.39 5.56 1.26
C GLN A 7 12.89 5.31 1.05
N PHE A 8 13.48 4.36 1.80
CA PHE A 8 14.88 3.94 1.62
C PHE A 8 15.13 3.18 0.30
N LEU A 9 14.06 2.72 -0.37
CA LEU A 9 14.17 2.00 -1.62
C LEU A 9 14.78 2.87 -2.72
N PRO A 10 15.58 2.28 -3.62
CA PRO A 10 16.11 2.98 -4.78
C PRO A 10 14.98 3.61 -5.59
N LYS A 11 15.21 4.83 -6.12
CA LYS A 11 14.26 5.55 -6.98
C LYS A 11 12.87 5.80 -6.37
N SER A 12 12.70 5.68 -5.05
CA SER A 12 11.43 5.91 -4.35
C SER A 12 10.81 7.29 -4.62
N LYS A 13 11.63 8.28 -4.94
CA LYS A 13 11.24 9.66 -5.29
C LYS A 13 10.79 9.84 -6.73
N GLU A 14 11.06 8.88 -7.61
CA GLU A 14 10.62 8.88 -9.02
C GLU A 14 9.19 8.31 -9.16
N ILE A 15 8.57 7.85 -8.05
CA ILE A 15 7.21 7.33 -8.06
C ILE A 15 6.22 8.48 -7.96
N HIS A 16 5.45 8.67 -9.02
CA HIS A 16 4.37 9.63 -9.11
C HIS A 16 3.02 8.98 -8.82
N THR A 17 2.03 9.78 -8.46
CA THR A 17 0.66 9.30 -8.14
C THR A 17 -0.35 9.63 -9.23
N ASP A 18 0.13 10.23 -10.30
CA ASP A 18 -0.63 10.83 -11.37
C ASP A 18 0.15 10.68 -12.67
N LEU A 19 -0.59 10.47 -13.76
CA LEU A 19 -0.06 10.43 -15.10
C LEU A 19 -0.22 11.83 -15.70
N THR A 20 0.89 12.50 -15.98
CA THR A 20 0.87 13.85 -16.57
C THR A 20 1.42 13.81 -17.98
N ALA A 21 0.96 14.71 -18.84
CA ALA A 21 1.45 14.91 -20.20
C ALA A 21 1.37 13.68 -21.13
N LEU A 22 0.42 12.76 -20.91
CA LEU A 22 0.27 11.51 -21.66
C LEU A 22 0.18 11.67 -23.19
N ARG A 23 -0.30 12.81 -23.70
CA ARG A 23 -0.31 13.12 -25.13
C ARG A 23 -0.10 14.61 -25.36
N LYS A 24 0.54 14.95 -26.48
CA LYS A 24 0.73 16.33 -26.91
C LYS A 24 -0.45 16.76 -27.76
N PHE A 25 -0.97 17.96 -27.50
CA PHE A 25 -1.86 18.64 -28.44
C PHE A 25 -1.00 19.36 -29.48
N ILE A 26 -1.24 19.07 -30.75
CA ILE A 26 -0.45 19.56 -31.88
C ILE A 26 -1.29 20.55 -32.66
N ILE A 27 -0.76 21.76 -32.84
CA ILE A 27 -1.28 22.76 -33.76
C ILE A 27 -0.31 22.81 -34.96
N SER A 28 -0.79 22.45 -36.14
CA SER A 28 0.00 22.44 -37.37
C SER A 28 -0.47 23.55 -38.30
N LEU A 29 0.47 24.33 -38.84
CA LEU A 29 0.22 25.41 -39.79
C LEU A 29 0.76 25.05 -41.17
N ASP A 30 -0.07 25.13 -42.21
CA ASP A 30 0.35 24.92 -43.60
C ASP A 30 1.21 26.10 -44.10
N LEU A 31 2.47 25.82 -44.38
CA LEU A 31 3.45 26.79 -44.86
C LEU A 31 3.67 26.74 -46.37
N SER A 32 2.82 26.04 -47.12
CA SER A 32 2.96 25.88 -48.58
C SER A 32 2.79 27.21 -49.33
N ARG A 33 1.91 28.09 -48.85
CA ARG A 33 1.59 29.39 -49.47
C ARG A 33 2.26 30.58 -48.80
N THR A 34 2.27 30.60 -47.47
CA THR A 34 2.75 31.72 -46.64
C THR A 34 3.83 31.22 -45.66
N LYS A 35 4.91 31.99 -45.47
CA LYS A 35 6.00 31.64 -44.54
C LYS A 35 5.89 32.42 -43.24
N VAL A 36 6.29 31.80 -42.13
CA VAL A 36 6.36 32.45 -40.81
C VAL A 36 7.64 33.28 -40.71
N GLN A 37 7.52 34.53 -40.25
CA GLN A 37 8.65 35.38 -39.87
C GLN A 37 8.93 35.28 -38.37
N GLU A 38 7.89 35.33 -37.55
CA GLU A 38 8.00 35.33 -36.09
C GLU A 38 6.87 34.51 -35.48
N LEU A 39 7.20 33.82 -34.38
CA LEU A 39 6.27 33.09 -33.54
C LEU A 39 6.45 33.59 -32.10
N SER A 40 5.36 34.04 -31.48
CA SER A 40 5.32 34.38 -30.06
C SER A 40 4.02 33.83 -29.44
N TYR A 41 3.98 33.76 -28.12
CA TYR A 41 2.79 33.30 -27.40
C TYR A 41 2.61 34.09 -26.11
N ASP A 42 1.37 34.16 -25.64
CA ASP A 42 1.02 34.69 -24.33
C ASP A 42 0.09 33.73 -23.59
N ILE A 43 0.28 33.63 -22.27
CA ILE A 43 -0.60 32.86 -21.38
C ILE A 43 -1.28 33.85 -20.44
N SER A 44 -2.52 34.17 -20.74
CA SER A 44 -3.33 35.11 -19.97
C SER A 44 -4.10 34.38 -18.87
N ASN A 45 -3.94 34.85 -17.62
CA ASN A 45 -4.64 34.37 -16.42
C ASN A 45 -4.56 32.85 -16.15
N ASN A 46 -3.58 32.14 -16.71
CA ASN A 46 -3.49 30.67 -16.71
C ASN A 46 -4.72 29.95 -17.33
N GLU A 47 -5.56 30.66 -18.08
CA GLU A 47 -6.80 30.12 -18.67
C GLU A 47 -6.75 30.07 -20.19
N LYS A 48 -5.94 30.93 -20.82
CA LYS A 48 -5.90 31.08 -22.28
C LYS A 48 -4.47 31.16 -22.79
N LEU A 49 -4.15 30.30 -23.75
CA LEU A 49 -2.92 30.37 -24.56
C LEU A 49 -3.27 31.02 -25.90
N ASP A 50 -2.73 32.21 -26.15
CA ASP A 50 -2.79 32.87 -27.44
C ASP A 50 -1.44 32.69 -28.17
N VAL A 51 -1.48 32.17 -29.39
CA VAL A 51 -0.29 31.98 -30.24
C VAL A 51 -0.34 32.99 -31.37
N PHE A 52 0.66 33.88 -31.44
CA PHE A 52 0.78 34.92 -32.45
C PHE A 52 1.77 34.48 -33.53
N ILE A 53 1.30 34.42 -34.77
CA ILE A 53 2.09 33.99 -35.92
C ILE A 53 2.17 35.16 -36.90
N THR A 54 3.34 35.78 -37.00
CA THR A 54 3.57 36.90 -37.92
C THR A 54 4.05 36.34 -39.27
N PRO A 55 3.30 36.52 -40.37
CA PRO A 55 3.73 36.09 -41.69
C PRO A 55 4.86 36.99 -42.21
N LYS A 56 5.77 36.42 -43.00
CA LYS A 56 6.81 37.19 -43.71
C LYS A 56 6.19 38.06 -44.82
N ASP A 57 5.20 37.51 -45.51
CA ASP A 57 4.43 38.14 -46.59
C ASP A 57 3.01 37.57 -46.57
N GLY A 58 1.97 38.33 -46.94
CA GLY A 58 0.59 37.85 -47.00
C GLY A 58 -0.08 37.66 -45.63
N PHE A 59 -1.01 36.69 -45.53
CA PHE A 59 -1.75 36.36 -44.31
C PHE A 59 -2.03 34.85 -44.22
N PHE A 60 -2.28 34.36 -43.02
CA PHE A 60 -2.78 33.01 -42.76
C PHE A 60 -4.30 33.03 -42.55
N GLU A 61 -4.97 31.96 -42.95
CA GLU A 61 -6.41 31.76 -42.76
C GLU A 61 -6.69 30.59 -41.80
N PRO A 62 -7.87 30.51 -41.17
CA PRO A 62 -8.21 29.41 -40.27
C PRO A 62 -8.07 28.01 -40.90
N ARG A 63 -8.25 27.89 -42.22
CA ARG A 63 -8.08 26.63 -42.96
C ARG A 63 -6.63 26.17 -43.08
N ASP A 64 -5.66 27.06 -42.87
CA ASP A 64 -4.24 26.73 -42.87
C ASP A 64 -3.82 26.10 -41.55
N VAL A 65 -4.67 26.19 -40.51
CA VAL A 65 -4.42 25.62 -39.18
C VAL A 65 -5.19 24.31 -39.04
N THR A 66 -4.49 23.26 -38.62
CA THR A 66 -5.08 21.98 -38.24
C THR A 66 -4.65 21.61 -36.84
N THR A 67 -5.51 20.88 -36.12
CA THR A 67 -5.22 20.39 -34.78
C THR A 67 -5.27 18.88 -34.74
N SER A 68 -4.35 18.26 -34.02
CA SER A 68 -4.34 16.84 -33.76
C SER A 68 -3.80 16.55 -32.36
N ALA A 69 -3.89 15.29 -31.93
CA ALA A 69 -3.17 14.81 -30.78
C ALA A 69 -2.06 13.86 -31.24
N SER A 70 -0.94 13.84 -30.53
CA SER A 70 0.05 12.76 -30.71
C SER A 70 -0.55 11.42 -30.28
N SER A 71 0.13 10.33 -30.63
CA SER A 71 -0.01 9.09 -29.87
C SER A 71 0.29 9.33 -28.39
N TYR A 72 -0.15 8.42 -27.54
CA TYR A 72 0.27 8.41 -26.16
C TYR A 72 1.79 8.27 -26.05
N GLU A 73 2.37 8.92 -25.04
CA GLU A 73 3.82 8.89 -24.77
C GLU A 73 4.29 7.47 -24.41
N TYR A 74 3.44 6.72 -23.73
CA TYR A 74 3.70 5.34 -23.35
C TYR A 74 2.95 4.38 -24.27
N ASP A 75 3.65 3.33 -24.72
CA ASP A 75 3.15 2.28 -25.59
C ASP A 75 2.80 0.98 -24.85
N LEU A 76 3.09 0.92 -23.54
CA LEU A 76 2.78 -0.22 -22.68
C LEU A 76 2.47 0.23 -21.25
N ILE A 77 1.46 -0.40 -20.63
CA ILE A 77 1.16 -0.29 -19.21
C ILE A 77 1.50 -1.62 -18.54
N ILE A 78 2.22 -1.58 -17.40
CA ILE A 78 2.45 -2.75 -16.57
C ILE A 78 1.76 -2.51 -15.23
N VAL A 79 0.69 -3.27 -14.97
CA VAL A 79 -0.05 -3.24 -13.70
C VAL A 79 0.44 -4.38 -12.83
N ILE A 80 0.73 -4.07 -11.56
CA ILE A 80 1.34 -5.01 -10.61
C ILE A 80 0.50 -5.01 -9.32
N ASP A 81 0.13 -6.19 -8.83
CA ASP A 81 -0.57 -6.41 -7.54
C ASP A 81 -1.94 -5.69 -7.45
N SER A 82 -2.73 -5.74 -8.52
CA SER A 82 -4.08 -5.17 -8.56
C SER A 82 -5.10 -6.22 -9.02
N PRO A 83 -6.23 -6.43 -8.29
CA PRO A 83 -7.23 -7.42 -8.70
C PRO A 83 -7.98 -7.01 -9.98
N ASP A 84 -8.19 -5.71 -10.19
CA ASP A 84 -8.91 -5.13 -11.33
C ASP A 84 -8.35 -3.74 -11.66
N LEU A 85 -8.88 -3.07 -12.70
CA LEU A 85 -8.42 -1.74 -13.10
C LEU A 85 -9.01 -0.65 -12.18
N GLU A 86 -10.20 -0.87 -11.67
CA GLU A 86 -10.91 0.02 -10.74
C GLU A 86 -10.12 0.21 -9.42
N ALA A 87 -9.41 -0.82 -8.96
CA ALA A 87 -8.56 -0.76 -7.77
C ALA A 87 -7.36 0.18 -7.92
N LEU A 88 -6.99 0.60 -9.14
CA LEU A 88 -5.99 1.63 -9.40
C LEU A 88 -6.51 3.04 -9.04
N GLY A 89 -7.83 3.19 -8.83
CA GLY A 89 -8.49 4.44 -8.45
C GLY A 89 -8.24 5.55 -9.47
N LYS A 90 -7.94 6.75 -8.99
CA LYS A 90 -7.79 7.96 -9.82
C LYS A 90 -6.84 7.81 -11.00
N VAL A 91 -5.79 7.00 -10.88
CA VAL A 91 -4.85 6.76 -11.99
C VAL A 91 -5.59 6.16 -13.19
N TYR A 92 -6.52 5.24 -12.94
CA TYR A 92 -7.38 4.67 -13.97
C TYR A 92 -8.58 5.58 -14.29
N ASP A 93 -9.31 6.04 -13.27
CA ASP A 93 -10.55 6.81 -13.45
C ASP A 93 -10.33 8.07 -14.32
N ASP A 94 -9.24 8.78 -14.09
CA ASP A 94 -8.91 10.02 -14.82
C ASP A 94 -8.28 9.75 -16.20
N ASN A 95 -7.91 8.50 -16.53
CA ASN A 95 -7.16 8.14 -17.73
C ASN A 95 -7.71 6.91 -18.48
N THR A 96 -9.01 6.61 -18.35
CA THR A 96 -9.65 5.43 -18.97
C THR A 96 -9.38 5.29 -20.47
N GLU A 97 -9.38 6.40 -21.22
CA GLU A 97 -9.07 6.43 -22.66
C GLU A 97 -7.64 5.93 -22.95
N PHE A 98 -6.67 6.28 -22.10
CA PHE A 98 -5.28 5.81 -22.23
C PHE A 98 -5.18 4.32 -21.95
N PHE A 99 -5.79 3.83 -20.88
CA PHE A 99 -5.82 2.39 -20.55
C PHE A 99 -6.55 1.56 -21.62
N TYR A 100 -7.55 2.13 -22.30
CA TYR A 100 -8.24 1.45 -23.39
C TYR A 100 -7.40 1.29 -24.65
N HIS A 101 -6.51 2.26 -24.93
CA HIS A 101 -5.72 2.29 -26.16
C HIS A 101 -4.30 1.74 -26.03
N THR A 102 -3.82 1.53 -24.81
CA THR A 102 -2.45 1.07 -24.56
C THR A 102 -2.45 -0.37 -24.06
N PRO A 103 -1.68 -1.29 -24.69
CA PRO A 103 -1.53 -2.66 -24.22
C PRO A 103 -1.15 -2.76 -22.74
N ILE A 104 -1.73 -3.75 -22.05
CA ILE A 104 -1.54 -3.96 -20.61
C ILE A 104 -0.90 -5.32 -20.35
N ILE A 105 0.20 -5.34 -19.59
CA ILE A 105 0.70 -6.52 -18.90
C ILE A 105 0.23 -6.46 -17.44
N ASN A 106 -0.50 -7.48 -17.01
CA ASN A 106 -1.00 -7.63 -15.64
C ASN A 106 -0.16 -8.70 -14.92
N ILE A 107 0.44 -8.34 -13.78
CA ILE A 107 1.26 -9.22 -12.95
C ILE A 107 0.65 -9.29 -11.54
N ASP A 108 0.12 -10.44 -11.16
CA ASP A 108 -0.54 -10.61 -9.86
C ASP A 108 -0.38 -12.05 -9.34
N HIS A 109 -0.74 -12.28 -8.08
CA HIS A 109 -0.83 -13.59 -7.44
C HIS A 109 -2.14 -13.81 -6.68
N ASN A 110 -3.06 -12.84 -6.75
CA ASN A 110 -4.34 -12.90 -6.07
C ASN A 110 -5.39 -13.73 -6.85
N PRO A 111 -6.05 -14.72 -6.22
CA PRO A 111 -7.14 -15.46 -6.86
C PRO A 111 -8.35 -14.61 -7.31
N ALA A 112 -8.49 -13.40 -6.78
CA ALA A 112 -9.55 -12.48 -7.16
C ALA A 112 -9.23 -11.63 -8.41
N ASN A 113 -8.06 -11.80 -9.03
CA ASN A 113 -7.67 -11.03 -10.21
C ASN A 113 -8.60 -11.29 -11.41
N GLU A 114 -8.97 -10.25 -12.14
CA GLU A 114 -9.91 -10.30 -13.27
C GLU A 114 -9.26 -10.57 -14.63
N TYR A 115 -7.94 -10.74 -14.68
CA TYR A 115 -7.19 -11.02 -15.91
C TYR A 115 -7.37 -9.94 -16.99
N PHE A 116 -7.41 -8.67 -16.59
CA PHE A 116 -7.70 -7.51 -17.44
C PHE A 116 -6.58 -7.13 -18.43
N GLY A 117 -5.40 -7.76 -18.33
CA GLY A 117 -4.28 -7.49 -19.24
C GLY A 117 -4.46 -8.17 -20.60
N GLU A 118 -3.78 -7.65 -21.62
CA GLU A 118 -3.57 -8.39 -22.87
C GLU A 118 -2.62 -9.58 -22.64
N ILE A 119 -1.68 -9.42 -21.71
CA ILE A 119 -0.85 -10.49 -21.16
C ILE A 119 -1.08 -10.54 -19.64
N ASN A 120 -1.41 -11.71 -19.12
CA ASN A 120 -1.65 -11.92 -17.69
C ASN A 120 -0.63 -12.93 -17.13
N ILE A 121 0.29 -12.45 -16.30
CA ILE A 121 1.31 -13.24 -15.60
C ILE A 121 0.83 -13.45 -14.17
N ILE A 122 0.01 -14.48 -13.97
CA ILE A 122 -0.63 -14.77 -12.69
C ILE A 122 -0.09 -16.08 -12.09
N ASP A 123 0.57 -16.01 -10.94
CA ASP A 123 1.06 -17.18 -10.19
C ASP A 123 0.43 -17.24 -8.80
N LEU A 124 -0.66 -17.99 -8.66
CA LEU A 124 -1.42 -18.14 -7.40
C LEU A 124 -0.63 -18.85 -6.27
N VAL A 125 0.49 -19.51 -6.58
CA VAL A 125 1.31 -20.20 -5.57
C VAL A 125 2.53 -19.38 -5.16
N ALA A 126 2.80 -18.25 -5.82
CA ALA A 126 3.88 -17.34 -5.43
C ALA A 126 3.64 -16.76 -4.03
N THR A 127 4.70 -16.71 -3.22
CA THR A 127 4.60 -16.14 -1.87
C THR A 127 4.38 -14.63 -1.93
N SER A 128 4.96 -13.98 -2.94
CA SER A 128 4.93 -12.54 -3.15
C SER A 128 5.07 -12.19 -4.62
N ILE A 129 4.54 -11.05 -5.01
CA ILE A 129 4.71 -10.45 -6.34
C ILE A 129 6.18 -10.31 -6.74
N SER A 130 7.06 -10.03 -5.78
CA SER A 130 8.50 -9.93 -6.04
C SER A 130 9.12 -11.24 -6.57
N GLU A 131 8.55 -12.41 -6.27
CA GLU A 131 8.99 -13.67 -6.88
C GLU A 131 8.63 -13.73 -8.37
N ILE A 132 7.41 -13.31 -8.71
CA ILE A 132 6.92 -13.32 -10.10
C ILE A 132 7.71 -12.30 -10.93
N VAL A 133 7.90 -11.09 -10.41
CA VAL A 133 8.69 -10.05 -11.08
C VAL A 133 10.15 -10.47 -11.24
N PHE A 134 10.72 -11.17 -10.25
CA PHE A 134 12.06 -11.73 -10.37
C PHE A 134 12.16 -12.70 -11.56
N GLU A 135 11.26 -13.69 -11.63
CA GLU A 135 11.25 -14.66 -12.72
C GLU A 135 11.04 -13.99 -14.07
N PHE A 136 10.09 -13.06 -14.16
CA PHE A 136 9.87 -12.26 -15.36
C PHE A 136 11.15 -11.55 -15.82
N ILE A 137 11.85 -10.87 -14.91
CA ILE A 137 13.14 -10.22 -15.24
C ILE A 137 14.17 -11.25 -15.71
N LYS A 138 14.25 -12.43 -15.09
CA LYS A 138 15.22 -13.48 -15.47
C LYS A 138 14.95 -14.07 -16.85
N GLU A 139 13.71 -14.05 -17.32
CA GLU A 139 13.34 -14.50 -18.67
C GLU A 139 13.66 -13.47 -19.76
N LEU A 140 13.78 -12.18 -19.40
CA LEU A 140 14.14 -11.13 -20.35
C LEU A 140 15.58 -11.30 -20.84
N LYS A 141 15.78 -11.09 -22.15
CA LYS A 141 17.12 -11.08 -22.75
C LYS A 141 17.95 -9.95 -22.14
N GLY A 142 19.01 -10.30 -21.42
CA GLY A 142 19.84 -9.34 -20.68
C GLY A 142 19.30 -8.98 -19.30
N GLY A 143 18.35 -9.76 -18.76
CA GLY A 143 17.79 -9.66 -17.41
C GLY A 143 18.82 -9.83 -16.30
N ALA A 144 19.57 -8.77 -16.05
CA ALA A 144 20.48 -8.64 -14.92
C ALA A 144 19.74 -8.03 -13.73
N VAL A 145 20.00 -8.57 -12.56
CA VAL A 145 19.50 -8.05 -11.30
C VAL A 145 20.66 -7.33 -10.64
N ASP A 146 20.64 -6.00 -10.70
CA ASP A 146 21.60 -5.17 -9.98
C ASP A 146 21.20 -4.99 -8.52
N GLU A 147 22.03 -4.26 -7.75
CA GLU A 147 21.80 -3.98 -6.34
C GLU A 147 20.42 -3.32 -6.08
N TYR A 148 19.95 -2.47 -6.99
CA TYR A 148 18.73 -1.70 -6.81
C TYR A 148 17.49 -2.55 -7.02
N ILE A 149 17.48 -3.34 -8.09
CA ILE A 149 16.45 -4.34 -8.36
C ILE A 149 16.47 -5.38 -7.22
N ALA A 150 17.66 -5.87 -6.85
CA ALA A 150 17.83 -6.87 -5.80
C ALA A 150 17.26 -6.41 -4.46
N THR A 151 17.58 -5.17 -4.05
CA THR A 151 17.08 -4.58 -2.80
C THR A 151 15.56 -4.43 -2.83
N SER A 152 14.98 -4.01 -3.95
CA SER A 152 13.54 -3.80 -4.09
C SER A 152 12.76 -5.11 -4.02
N LEU A 153 13.20 -6.13 -4.78
CA LEU A 153 12.59 -7.46 -4.78
C LEU A 153 12.72 -8.15 -3.41
N LEU A 154 13.91 -8.06 -2.78
CA LEU A 154 14.13 -8.68 -1.47
C LEU A 154 13.26 -7.99 -0.40
N THR A 155 13.01 -6.69 -0.53
CA THR A 155 12.12 -5.95 0.38
C THR A 155 10.70 -6.51 0.33
N GLY A 156 10.17 -6.76 -0.87
CA GLY A 156 8.84 -7.35 -1.04
C GLY A 156 8.75 -8.76 -0.47
N ILE A 157 9.75 -9.62 -0.72
CA ILE A 157 9.80 -10.98 -0.16
C ILE A 157 9.86 -10.93 1.37
N ILE A 158 10.77 -10.14 1.95
CA ILE A 158 10.93 -10.01 3.41
C ILE A 158 9.66 -9.45 4.06
N SER A 159 9.01 -8.47 3.43
CA SER A 159 7.75 -7.91 3.93
C SER A 159 6.64 -8.96 3.95
N LYS A 160 6.41 -9.62 2.82
CA LYS A 160 5.31 -10.58 2.66
C LYS A 160 5.49 -11.86 3.48
N THR A 161 6.73 -12.28 3.71
CA THR A 161 7.06 -13.46 4.52
C THR A 161 7.23 -13.16 6.02
N LYS A 162 7.08 -11.90 6.45
CA LYS A 162 7.40 -11.45 7.81
C LYS A 162 8.82 -11.84 8.23
N SER A 163 9.79 -11.56 7.36
CA SER A 163 11.18 -11.99 7.50
C SER A 163 11.30 -13.51 7.66
N PHE A 164 10.62 -14.24 6.77
CA PHE A 164 10.58 -15.72 6.72
C PHE A 164 9.96 -16.43 7.93
N GLN A 165 9.13 -15.73 8.71
CA GLN A 165 8.38 -16.31 9.83
C GLN A 165 6.98 -16.79 9.43
N SER A 166 6.49 -16.38 8.24
CA SER A 166 5.20 -16.81 7.72
C SER A 166 5.18 -18.31 7.39
N THR A 167 4.03 -18.94 7.56
CA THR A 167 3.79 -20.34 7.11
C THR A 167 3.74 -20.50 5.60
N THR A 168 3.77 -19.39 4.85
CA THR A 168 3.71 -19.36 3.38
C THR A 168 5.09 -19.38 2.71
N VAL A 169 6.18 -19.41 3.49
CA VAL A 169 7.55 -19.45 2.95
C VAL A 169 7.76 -20.73 2.16
N THR A 170 8.34 -20.61 0.96
CA THR A 170 8.64 -21.73 0.05
C THR A 170 10.14 -21.87 -0.19
N PRO A 171 10.64 -23.06 -0.61
CA PRO A 171 12.03 -23.21 -1.05
C PRO A 171 12.41 -22.22 -2.16
N LYS A 172 11.48 -21.93 -3.07
CA LYS A 172 11.63 -20.92 -4.13
C LYS A 172 11.89 -19.52 -3.55
N SER A 173 11.08 -19.08 -2.58
CA SER A 173 11.26 -17.78 -1.92
C SER A 173 12.64 -17.62 -1.28
N LEU A 174 13.17 -18.70 -0.68
CA LEU A 174 14.49 -18.72 -0.04
C LEU A 174 15.61 -18.71 -1.07
N ALA A 175 15.49 -19.51 -2.14
CA ALA A 175 16.48 -19.55 -3.22
C ALA A 175 16.59 -18.20 -3.95
N ILE A 176 15.45 -17.58 -4.27
CA ILE A 176 15.42 -16.23 -4.84
C ILE A 176 16.07 -15.24 -3.88
N SER A 177 15.72 -15.27 -2.59
CA SER A 177 16.32 -14.37 -1.60
C SER A 177 17.84 -14.53 -1.50
N SER A 178 18.36 -15.76 -1.56
CA SER A 178 19.80 -16.03 -1.61
C SER A 178 20.45 -15.35 -2.81
N TYR A 179 19.87 -15.55 -4.00
CA TYR A 179 20.34 -14.91 -5.23
C TYR A 179 20.33 -13.38 -5.13
N LEU A 180 19.26 -12.78 -4.59
CA LEU A 180 19.17 -11.32 -4.46
C LEU A 180 20.26 -10.78 -3.51
N VAL A 181 20.55 -11.49 -2.41
CA VAL A 181 21.64 -11.14 -1.49
C VAL A 181 23.00 -11.26 -2.18
N GLU A 182 23.23 -12.33 -2.95
CA GLU A 182 24.45 -12.49 -3.76
C GLU A 182 24.63 -11.35 -4.79
N ASN A 183 23.53 -10.77 -5.28
CA ASN A 183 23.52 -9.63 -6.21
C ASN A 183 23.44 -8.27 -5.51
N GLY A 184 23.80 -8.20 -4.22
CA GLY A 184 24.02 -6.95 -3.51
C GLY A 184 22.80 -6.38 -2.78
N ALA A 185 21.68 -7.10 -2.68
CA ALA A 185 20.52 -6.61 -1.94
C ALA A 185 20.90 -6.15 -0.52
N ARG A 186 20.56 -4.91 -0.16
CA ARG A 186 20.92 -4.28 1.12
C ARG A 186 20.05 -4.77 2.28
N ARG A 187 20.14 -6.06 2.58
CA ARG A 187 19.29 -6.76 3.56
C ARG A 187 19.23 -6.07 4.92
N ASP A 188 20.34 -5.51 5.41
CA ASP A 188 20.36 -4.84 6.71
C ASP A 188 19.58 -3.51 6.70
N ASP A 189 19.61 -2.76 5.58
CA ASP A 189 18.77 -1.58 5.40
C ASP A 189 17.30 -1.97 5.35
N ILE A 190 16.96 -3.07 4.67
CA ILE A 190 15.59 -3.60 4.61
C ILE A 190 15.09 -3.90 6.02
N ILE A 191 15.83 -4.67 6.81
CA ILE A 191 15.42 -5.03 8.17
C ILE A 191 15.34 -3.79 9.07
N LYS A 192 16.28 -2.85 8.93
CA LYS A 192 16.29 -1.61 9.70
C LYS A 192 15.01 -0.79 9.45
N ASN A 193 14.62 -0.63 8.20
CA ASN A 193 13.48 0.21 7.81
C ASN A 193 12.13 -0.48 7.97
N LEU A 194 12.05 -1.81 7.86
CA LEU A 194 10.80 -2.55 8.04
C LEU A 194 10.51 -2.91 9.50
N TYR A 195 11.52 -3.30 10.29
CA TYR A 195 11.30 -3.89 11.61
C TYR A 195 11.92 -3.11 12.78
N ARG A 196 13.02 -2.38 12.55
CA ARG A 196 13.78 -1.68 13.62
C ARG A 196 13.48 -0.18 13.67
N THR A 197 12.20 0.17 13.53
CA THR A 197 11.72 1.57 13.45
C THR A 197 11.02 2.08 14.71
N LYS A 198 10.86 1.23 15.74
CA LYS A 198 10.08 1.57 16.93
C LYS A 198 10.78 2.64 17.79
N ALA A 199 10.06 3.70 18.12
CA ALA A 199 10.52 4.73 19.04
C ALA A 199 10.59 4.21 20.49
N ILE A 200 11.45 4.82 21.32
CA ILE A 200 11.53 4.50 22.76
C ILE A 200 10.18 4.73 23.46
N SER A 201 9.42 5.75 23.07
CA SER A 201 8.08 5.99 23.59
C SER A 201 7.15 4.81 23.32
N THR A 202 7.17 4.27 22.09
CA THR A 202 6.45 3.05 21.71
C THR A 202 6.85 1.88 22.61
N LEU A 203 8.15 1.61 22.77
CA LEU A 203 8.64 0.51 23.61
C LEU A 203 8.23 0.66 25.10
N LYS A 204 8.22 1.90 25.63
CA LYS A 204 7.72 2.16 27.00
C LYS A 204 6.23 1.86 27.14
N LEU A 205 5.41 2.21 26.14
CA LEU A 205 3.98 1.90 26.15
C LEU A 205 3.73 0.39 26.05
N TRP A 206 4.49 -0.30 25.18
CA TRP A 206 4.48 -1.75 25.07
C TRP A 206 4.78 -2.40 26.42
N GLY A 207 5.85 -2.00 27.10
CA GLY A 207 6.20 -2.54 28.42
C GLY A 207 5.07 -2.41 29.44
N ARG A 208 4.31 -1.31 29.41
CA ARG A 208 3.14 -1.11 30.29
C ARG A 208 1.98 -2.04 29.93
N ALA A 209 1.69 -2.22 28.65
CA ALA A 209 0.65 -3.12 28.17
C ALA A 209 1.00 -4.58 28.52
N LEU A 210 2.23 -5.00 28.24
CA LEU A 210 2.72 -6.35 28.49
C LEU A 210 2.74 -6.70 29.98
N ALA A 211 3.17 -5.78 30.83
CA ALA A 211 3.20 -5.98 32.29
C ALA A 211 1.80 -6.17 32.91
N ARG A 212 0.72 -5.82 32.19
CA ARG A 212 -0.67 -5.92 32.66
C ARG A 212 -1.50 -6.91 31.84
N LEU A 213 -0.85 -7.79 31.09
CA LEU A 213 -1.56 -8.85 30.37
C LEU A 213 -2.35 -9.72 31.35
N LYS A 214 -3.61 -9.94 30.99
CA LYS A 214 -4.50 -10.91 31.60
C LYS A 214 -4.79 -11.98 30.55
N THR A 215 -5.04 -13.20 31.02
CA THR A 215 -5.26 -14.34 30.14
C THR A 215 -6.44 -15.17 30.62
N ASP A 216 -7.16 -15.73 29.65
CA ASP A 216 -8.11 -16.80 29.83
C ASP A 216 -7.78 -17.88 28.82
N TYR A 217 -7.08 -18.92 29.28
CA TYR A 217 -6.65 -20.01 28.41
C TYR A 217 -7.78 -20.98 28.05
N GLN A 218 -8.91 -20.98 28.78
CA GLN A 218 -10.06 -21.80 28.41
C GLN A 218 -10.72 -21.23 27.16
N ASP A 219 -10.90 -19.91 27.14
CA ASP A 219 -11.50 -19.20 26.01
C ASP A 219 -10.45 -18.71 24.98
N ARG A 220 -9.16 -18.97 25.23
CA ARG A 220 -8.02 -18.56 24.38
C ARG A 220 -7.99 -17.03 24.15
N VAL A 221 -8.34 -16.26 25.18
CA VAL A 221 -8.37 -14.79 25.15
C VAL A 221 -7.22 -14.21 25.95
N VAL A 222 -6.51 -13.25 25.38
CA VAL A 222 -5.49 -12.45 26.07
C VAL A 222 -5.85 -10.98 25.95
N TRP A 223 -5.70 -10.21 27.02
CA TRP A 223 -6.02 -8.79 26.95
C TRP A 223 -5.22 -7.93 27.90
N SER A 224 -5.20 -6.62 27.64
CA SER A 224 -4.57 -5.63 28.50
C SER A 224 -5.34 -4.32 28.51
N LEU A 225 -5.08 -3.51 29.54
CA LEU A 225 -5.75 -2.23 29.82
C LEU A 225 -4.72 -1.12 29.95
N LEU A 226 -4.92 -0.02 29.22
CA LEU A 226 -4.10 1.19 29.29
C LEU A 226 -4.95 2.41 29.66
N ASN A 227 -4.51 3.15 30.67
CA ASN A 227 -5.17 4.39 31.08
C ASN A 227 -4.49 5.61 30.45
N LYS A 228 -5.10 6.80 30.62
CA LYS A 228 -4.55 8.05 30.08
C LYS A 228 -3.11 8.33 30.56
N GLN A 229 -2.78 7.96 31.80
CA GLN A 229 -1.44 8.20 32.36
C GLN A 229 -0.37 7.34 31.67
N ASP A 230 -0.72 6.18 31.12
CA ASP A 230 0.25 5.33 30.42
C ASP A 230 0.75 5.99 29.13
N PHE A 231 -0.13 6.70 28.41
CA PHE A 231 0.26 7.52 27.24
C PHE A 231 1.10 8.71 27.67
N GLN A 232 0.69 9.44 28.71
CA GLN A 232 1.44 10.60 29.22
C GLN A 232 2.87 10.21 29.66
N LYS A 233 3.01 9.09 30.39
CA LYS A 233 4.31 8.64 30.92
C LYS A 233 5.20 8.01 29.84
N SER A 234 4.62 7.50 28.75
CA SER A 234 5.39 6.93 27.63
C SER A 234 5.74 7.98 26.58
N GLY A 235 4.91 9.01 26.41
CA GLY A 235 5.01 9.97 25.31
C GLY A 235 4.61 9.38 23.96
N ALA A 236 3.90 8.24 23.94
CA ALA A 236 3.49 7.56 22.72
C ALA A 236 2.08 7.96 22.26
N SER A 237 1.84 7.83 20.95
CA SER A 237 0.54 8.00 20.31
C SER A 237 -0.22 6.66 20.24
N GLU A 238 -1.48 6.70 19.81
CA GLU A 238 -2.30 5.48 19.58
C GLU A 238 -1.73 4.59 18.48
N GLU A 239 -1.08 5.17 17.47
CA GLU A 239 -0.48 4.43 16.35
C GLU A 239 0.54 3.39 16.83
N SER A 240 1.12 3.61 18.01
CA SER A 240 2.05 2.66 18.65
C SER A 240 1.39 1.37 19.16
N LEU A 241 0.06 1.33 19.28
CA LEU A 241 -0.67 0.22 19.88
C LEU A 241 -0.96 -0.93 18.92
N GLU A 242 -1.13 -0.66 17.64
CA GLU A 242 -1.46 -1.68 16.64
C GLU A 242 -0.39 -2.78 16.63
N GLY A 243 0.88 -2.37 16.60
CA GLY A 243 1.99 -3.30 16.66
C GLY A 243 2.06 -4.13 17.95
N VAL A 244 1.51 -3.64 19.09
CA VAL A 244 1.46 -4.46 20.33
C VAL A 244 0.55 -5.65 20.13
N VAL A 245 -0.64 -5.40 19.58
CA VAL A 245 -1.66 -6.42 19.41
C VAL A 245 -1.21 -7.45 18.36
N ASP A 246 -0.62 -6.97 17.26
CA ASP A 246 -0.04 -7.82 16.21
C ASP A 246 1.10 -8.70 16.75
N GLU A 247 1.99 -8.15 17.57
CA GLU A 247 3.08 -8.93 18.17
C GLU A 247 2.52 -10.00 19.14
N LEU A 248 1.53 -9.64 19.95
CA LEU A 248 0.94 -10.54 20.93
C LEU A 248 0.21 -11.72 20.28
N ILE A 249 -0.58 -11.49 19.23
CA ILE A 249 -1.32 -12.57 18.56
C ILE A 249 -0.36 -13.55 17.86
N ILE A 250 0.74 -13.03 17.29
CA ILE A 250 1.75 -13.86 16.60
C ILE A 250 2.56 -14.69 17.59
N ASN A 251 2.97 -14.11 18.73
CA ASN A 251 3.87 -14.75 19.69
C ASN A 251 3.14 -15.52 20.81
N THR A 252 1.80 -15.60 20.78
CA THR A 252 1.01 -16.33 21.78
C THR A 252 0.18 -17.44 21.13
N PRO A 253 0.75 -18.63 20.83
CA PRO A 253 0.04 -19.70 20.11
C PRO A 253 -1.23 -20.22 20.80
N LYS A 254 -1.37 -20.00 22.12
CA LYS A 254 -2.54 -20.38 22.91
C LYS A 254 -3.67 -19.33 22.87
N ALA A 255 -3.45 -18.18 22.24
CA ALA A 255 -4.43 -17.12 22.11
C ALA A 255 -5.04 -17.14 20.70
N GLU A 256 -6.36 -17.13 20.63
CA GLU A 256 -7.10 -16.91 19.38
C GLU A 256 -7.60 -15.47 19.26
N VAL A 257 -7.71 -14.77 20.39
CA VAL A 257 -8.15 -13.37 20.47
C VAL A 257 -7.23 -12.58 21.40
N VAL A 258 -6.70 -11.46 20.90
CA VAL A 258 -5.96 -10.47 21.68
C VAL A 258 -6.75 -9.16 21.70
N ILE A 259 -6.99 -8.61 22.89
CA ILE A 259 -7.78 -7.39 23.09
C ILE A 259 -6.96 -6.35 23.83
N LEU A 260 -6.94 -5.13 23.32
CA LEU A 260 -6.36 -3.98 24.01
C LEU A 260 -7.42 -2.91 24.20
N LEU A 261 -7.72 -2.58 25.46
CA LEU A 261 -8.63 -1.52 25.82
C LEU A 261 -7.84 -0.32 26.35
N TYR A 262 -8.20 0.88 25.91
CA TYR A 262 -7.50 2.06 26.38
C TYR A 262 -8.36 3.32 26.43
N GLU A 263 -8.07 4.18 27.40
CA GLU A 263 -8.85 5.40 27.66
C GLU A 263 -8.51 6.54 26.69
N ARG A 264 -9.56 7.23 26.21
CA ARG A 264 -9.50 8.50 25.49
C ARG A 264 -10.48 9.51 26.09
N GLU A 265 -10.52 10.71 25.53
CA GLU A 265 -11.42 11.76 26.01
C GLU A 265 -12.88 11.43 25.74
N ASP A 266 -13.15 10.75 24.63
CA ASP A 266 -14.47 10.40 24.11
C ASP A 266 -14.99 9.03 24.55
N GLY A 267 -14.20 8.25 25.30
CA GLY A 267 -14.58 6.94 25.82
C GLY A 267 -13.42 5.96 25.92
N ILE A 268 -13.73 4.67 25.87
CA ILE A 268 -12.77 3.56 25.85
C ILE A 268 -12.67 3.03 24.42
N LYS A 269 -11.49 3.17 23.81
CA LYS A 269 -11.22 2.52 22.52
C LYS A 269 -10.76 1.10 22.74
N VAL A 270 -11.15 0.23 21.81
CA VAL A 270 -10.85 -1.19 21.84
C VAL A 270 -10.22 -1.58 20.51
N ILE A 271 -9.09 -2.27 20.57
CA ILE A 271 -8.46 -2.94 19.44
C ILE A 271 -8.53 -4.43 19.70
N VAL A 272 -9.00 -5.18 18.71
CA VAL A 272 -9.10 -6.64 18.75
C VAL A 272 -8.33 -7.20 17.57
N SER A 273 -7.38 -8.10 17.83
CA SER A 273 -6.82 -8.96 16.79
C SER A 273 -7.21 -10.41 17.03
N THR A 274 -7.49 -11.13 15.95
CA THR A 274 -7.86 -12.54 16.00
C THR A 274 -7.07 -13.37 15.02
N THR A 275 -6.94 -14.67 15.31
CA THR A 275 -6.55 -15.65 14.30
C THR A 275 -7.66 -15.80 13.25
N LYS A 276 -7.37 -16.47 12.13
CA LYS A 276 -8.36 -16.69 11.05
C LYS A 276 -9.62 -17.45 11.50
N ALA A 277 -9.52 -18.19 12.61
CA ALA A 277 -10.61 -18.97 13.18
C ALA A 277 -11.76 -18.10 13.73
N VAL A 278 -11.46 -16.88 14.18
CA VAL A 278 -12.45 -16.01 14.85
C VAL A 278 -12.69 -14.74 14.03
N ASP A 279 -13.97 -14.42 13.80
CA ASP A 279 -14.39 -13.18 13.14
C ASP A 279 -14.63 -12.06 14.17
N GLY A 280 -13.61 -11.25 14.41
CA GLY A 280 -13.67 -10.14 15.37
C GLY A 280 -14.67 -9.06 14.95
N PHE A 281 -14.77 -8.79 13.64
CA PHE A 281 -15.69 -7.78 13.12
C PHE A 281 -17.14 -8.17 13.38
N LEU A 282 -17.48 -9.42 13.08
CA LEU A 282 -18.81 -9.96 13.31
C LEU A 282 -19.13 -10.06 14.82
N ALA A 283 -18.17 -10.49 15.64
CA ALA A 283 -18.33 -10.63 17.08
C ALA A 283 -18.74 -9.31 17.75
N PHE A 284 -18.18 -8.19 17.28
CA PHE A 284 -18.40 -6.87 17.86
C PHE A 284 -19.32 -5.96 17.04
N LYS A 285 -20.11 -6.50 16.10
CA LYS A 285 -20.97 -5.73 15.18
C LYS A 285 -21.86 -4.67 15.85
N GLU A 286 -22.36 -4.94 17.06
CA GLU A 286 -23.24 -4.04 17.82
C GLU A 286 -22.52 -2.74 18.22
N PHE A 287 -21.19 -2.74 18.30
CA PHE A 287 -20.37 -1.57 18.56
C PHE A 287 -20.00 -0.79 17.29
N ARG A 288 -20.55 -1.18 16.13
CA ARG A 288 -20.28 -0.57 14.80
C ARG A 288 -18.78 -0.44 14.54
N PRO A 289 -18.05 -1.57 14.54
CA PRO A 289 -16.60 -1.52 14.43
C PRO A 289 -16.14 -1.13 13.03
N THR A 290 -14.87 -0.75 12.95
CA THR A 290 -14.11 -0.56 11.71
C THR A 290 -12.98 -1.58 11.63
N GLY A 291 -12.50 -1.88 10.42
CA GLY A 291 -11.37 -2.77 10.19
C GLY A 291 -11.77 -4.01 9.40
N THR A 292 -11.06 -5.11 9.63
CA THR A 292 -11.24 -6.40 8.95
C THR A 292 -11.70 -7.48 9.93
N ARG A 293 -11.97 -8.68 9.40
CA ARG A 293 -12.26 -9.90 10.18
C ARG A 293 -11.26 -10.16 11.31
N ASN A 294 -9.97 -9.96 11.03
CA ASN A 294 -8.85 -10.34 11.90
C ASN A 294 -8.26 -9.18 12.69
N PHE A 295 -8.73 -7.97 12.41
CA PHE A 295 -8.24 -6.77 13.04
C PHE A 295 -9.39 -5.76 13.11
N THR A 296 -9.92 -5.51 14.29
CA THR A 296 -11.16 -4.77 14.50
C THR A 296 -10.96 -3.67 15.55
N ARG A 297 -11.53 -2.49 15.32
CA ARG A 297 -11.51 -1.36 16.28
C ARG A 297 -12.90 -0.78 16.51
N PHE A 298 -13.18 -0.34 17.73
CA PHE A 298 -14.41 0.37 18.07
C PHE A 298 -14.26 1.22 19.33
N LEU A 299 -15.26 2.06 19.60
CA LEU A 299 -15.31 2.96 20.75
C LEU A 299 -16.52 2.62 21.64
N ILE A 300 -16.28 2.50 22.95
CA ILE A 300 -17.33 2.37 23.96
C ILE A 300 -17.45 3.70 24.72
N LYS A 301 -18.64 4.31 24.68
CA LYS A 301 -18.96 5.56 25.40
C LYS A 301 -19.67 5.29 26.72
N GLY A 302 -19.54 6.22 27.67
CA GLY A 302 -20.30 6.19 28.94
C GLY A 302 -19.92 5.05 29.90
N ARG A 303 -18.71 4.53 29.77
CA ARG A 303 -18.14 3.47 30.62
C ARG A 303 -16.72 3.84 31.02
N ASP A 304 -16.31 3.37 32.19
CA ASP A 304 -14.91 3.36 32.59
C ASP A 304 -14.19 2.14 32.00
N LEU A 305 -12.87 2.07 32.20
CA LEU A 305 -12.03 1.03 31.61
C LEU A 305 -12.41 -0.38 32.08
N LEU A 306 -12.80 -0.54 33.34
CA LEU A 306 -13.24 -1.84 33.91
C LEU A 306 -14.63 -2.24 33.43
N GLY A 307 -15.57 -1.29 33.32
CA GLY A 307 -16.88 -1.54 32.75
C GLY A 307 -16.81 -1.94 31.27
N ALA A 308 -15.93 -1.29 30.51
CA ALA A 308 -15.65 -1.67 29.12
C ALA A 308 -15.00 -3.06 29.03
N GLU A 309 -14.01 -3.36 29.90
CA GLU A 309 -13.37 -4.69 29.98
C GLU A 309 -14.41 -5.79 30.14
N LYS A 310 -15.32 -5.66 31.12
CA LYS A 310 -16.33 -6.67 31.40
C LYS A 310 -17.24 -6.93 30.19
N ILE A 311 -17.74 -5.87 29.55
CA ILE A 311 -18.66 -5.98 28.40
C ILE A 311 -17.95 -6.64 27.22
N VAL A 312 -16.73 -6.22 26.91
CA VAL A 312 -15.97 -6.76 25.78
C VAL A 312 -15.67 -8.25 25.96
N LEU A 313 -15.27 -8.65 27.17
CA LEU A 313 -15.00 -10.05 27.49
C LEU A 313 -16.28 -10.90 27.44
N GLU A 314 -17.41 -10.41 27.94
CA GLU A 314 -18.68 -11.13 27.87
C GLU A 314 -19.11 -11.38 26.42
N VAL A 315 -18.99 -10.36 25.56
CA VAL A 315 -19.37 -10.45 24.14
C VAL A 315 -18.50 -11.47 23.41
N ILE A 316 -17.18 -11.41 23.56
CA ILE A 316 -16.28 -12.32 22.83
C ILE A 316 -16.43 -13.77 23.30
N LYS A 317 -16.54 -14.00 24.61
CA LYS A 317 -16.71 -15.36 25.16
C LYS A 317 -18.02 -15.97 24.66
N LYS A 318 -19.11 -15.21 24.69
CA LYS A 318 -20.39 -15.65 24.14
C LYS A 318 -20.30 -15.96 22.65
N PHE A 319 -19.49 -15.23 21.90
CA PHE A 319 -19.25 -15.51 20.48
C PHE A 319 -18.45 -16.79 20.25
N LEU A 320 -17.43 -17.05 21.09
CA LEU A 320 -16.56 -18.23 20.98
C LEU A 320 -17.26 -19.55 21.36
N HIS A 321 -18.34 -19.50 22.15
CA HIS A 321 -19.12 -20.68 22.56
C HIS A 321 -20.39 -20.93 21.71
N LYS A 322 -20.59 -20.19 20.62
CA LYS A 322 -21.69 -20.41 19.68
C LYS A 322 -21.27 -21.36 18.56
#